data_AF-A0AA39VGM3-F1
#
_entry.id   AF-A0AA39VGM3-F1
#
_cell.length_a   1.000
_cell.length_b   1.000
_cell.length_c   1.000
_cell.angle_alpha   90.00
_cell.angle_beta   90.00
_cell.angle_gamma   90.00
#
_symmetry.space_group_name_H-M   'P 1'
#
loop_
_entity.id
_entity.type
_entity.pdbx_description
1 polymer ?
#
loop_
_entity_poly.entity_id
_entity_poly.type
_entity_poly.pdbx_seq_one_letter_code
_entity_poly.pdbx_strand_id
1 'polypeptide(L)'
;MYKPSGQTPPSMDHFSAWSLMCRTKPKKTAVRRRSRALYEFFHRMLIAQPLKKLVSAVILDLDGTLINTDGIVSDVLKVYLVKYGKQWDGREAQKIVGKTPLEEAAIIVEDYKLPCATEDFVAEIYPMFNDQCCNIKALPGANRLIKHLRSHGVPMALASNSPRASIESKISYHQGWKESFSVIVGGDEVKMGKPSPEIFLEAAKRLNMEPSSCLVIEDSVPGVTAGKAAGTEVVAVPSIPKQTHLYTSADEVINSLLDLRLEKWGLPPFQDWVEGTLPLEPWYIGGPVIKGYGRGSKVLGIPTANLSTKGYSSVLSEHPSGVYVGWAGLSTRGIYKMAMSIGWNPYFNNSEKTIEPWLLHEFDEDFYGEELRLVIVGYIRPEENFPTLESLIAKILDDGKIAERALDLPLYSKYKDDSYLKNT
;
A
#
# COMPACT_ATOMS: atom_id res chain seq x y z
N MET A 1 -40.00 -86.43 -9.78
CA MET A 1 -38.91 -85.57 -10.31
C MET A 1 -39.34 -84.11 -10.18
N TYR A 2 -38.37 -83.20 -10.01
CA TYR A 2 -38.48 -81.74 -9.77
C TYR A 2 -39.75 -81.06 -10.30
N LYS A 3 -40.67 -80.56 -9.45
CA LYS A 3 -40.63 -79.37 -8.56
C LYS A 3 -40.74 -78.00 -9.27
N PRO A 4 -41.93 -77.34 -9.23
CA PRO A 4 -42.17 -75.96 -9.63
C PRO A 4 -42.45 -75.03 -8.41
N SER A 5 -43.09 -73.86 -8.66
CA SER A 5 -43.56 -72.80 -7.71
C SER A 5 -42.48 -71.87 -7.15
N GLY A 6 -42.72 -70.58 -6.85
CA GLY A 6 -43.90 -69.69 -6.92
C GLY A 6 -43.45 -68.30 -6.41
N GLN A 7 -44.25 -67.25 -6.16
CA GLN A 7 -45.66 -66.89 -6.41
C GLN A 7 -45.77 -65.35 -6.12
N THR A 8 -46.82 -64.67 -6.57
CA THR A 8 -47.08 -63.24 -6.25
C THR A 8 -47.97 -63.09 -4.97
N PRO A 9 -48.54 -61.90 -4.66
CA PRO A 9 -48.47 -61.23 -3.34
C PRO A 9 -49.62 -61.62 -2.38
N PRO A 10 -49.82 -60.90 -1.26
CA PRO A 10 -50.93 -59.92 -1.27
C PRO A 10 -50.78 -58.67 -0.38
N SER A 11 -51.82 -57.86 -0.41
CA SER A 11 -52.13 -56.64 0.36
C SER A 11 -52.82 -56.90 1.72
N MET A 12 -53.28 -55.80 2.35
CA MET A 12 -54.31 -55.67 3.40
C MET A 12 -53.90 -55.66 4.89
N ASP A 13 -53.97 -54.44 5.45
CA ASP A 13 -54.90 -54.00 6.52
C ASP A 13 -55.04 -54.67 7.90
N HIS A 14 -55.31 -53.77 8.87
CA HIS A 14 -56.35 -53.84 9.93
C HIS A 14 -56.05 -54.34 11.37
N PHE A 15 -56.45 -53.50 12.35
CA PHE A 15 -56.72 -53.78 13.80
C PHE A 15 -55.49 -54.27 14.64
N SER A 16 -55.41 -54.30 15.99
CA SER A 16 -56.09 -53.74 17.19
C SER A 16 -55.19 -54.05 18.44
N ALA A 17 -55.28 -53.50 19.66
CA ALA A 17 -55.83 -52.26 20.26
C ALA A 17 -55.31 -52.15 21.74
N TRP A 18 -55.90 -51.26 22.57
CA TRP A 18 -55.87 -51.25 24.06
C TRP A 18 -54.56 -51.00 24.86
N SER A 19 -54.47 -49.79 25.41
CA SER A 19 -54.46 -49.48 26.86
C SER A 19 -53.79 -50.44 27.88
N LEU A 20 -52.77 -49.95 28.61
CA LEU A 20 -52.92 -49.67 30.06
C LEU A 20 -51.86 -48.70 30.61
N MET A 21 -52.15 -48.11 31.79
CA MET A 21 -51.35 -47.13 32.52
C MET A 21 -50.03 -47.68 33.10
N CYS A 22 -49.02 -46.80 33.22
CA CYS A 22 -48.28 -46.69 34.49
C CYS A 22 -47.83 -45.25 34.76
N ARG A 23 -47.76 -44.86 36.04
CA ARG A 23 -47.60 -43.45 36.48
C ARG A 23 -46.12 -43.06 36.60
N THR A 24 -45.77 -41.84 36.17
CA THR A 24 -45.07 -40.78 36.96
C THR A 24 -44.69 -39.59 36.03
N LYS A 25 -44.74 -38.36 36.55
CA LYS A 25 -44.16 -37.18 35.89
C LYS A 25 -42.68 -37.05 36.30
N PRO A 26 -41.79 -36.50 35.45
CA PRO A 26 -41.41 -35.11 35.72
C PRO A 26 -41.15 -34.19 34.50
N LYS A 27 -41.44 -32.90 34.71
CA LYS A 27 -40.74 -31.72 34.17
C LYS A 27 -40.53 -31.59 32.64
N LYS A 28 -41.61 -31.19 31.95
CA LYS A 28 -41.51 -30.36 30.72
C LYS A 28 -40.85 -29.00 31.07
N THR A 29 -39.56 -28.81 30.78
CA THR A 29 -38.94 -27.47 30.59
C THR A 29 -37.51 -27.49 30.02
N ALA A 30 -36.70 -28.53 30.28
CA ALA A 30 -35.25 -28.48 29.96
C ALA A 30 -34.90 -28.68 28.47
N VAL A 31 -35.64 -29.51 27.74
CA VAL A 31 -35.24 -29.98 26.40
C VAL A 31 -35.38 -28.91 25.31
N ARG A 32 -36.36 -27.99 25.44
CA ARG A 32 -36.67 -26.98 24.40
C ARG A 32 -35.75 -25.75 24.39
N ARG A 33 -34.89 -25.57 25.41
CA ARG A 33 -33.90 -24.47 25.48
C ARG A 33 -32.54 -24.87 24.89
N ARG A 34 -32.10 -26.13 25.03
CA ARG A 34 -30.82 -26.59 24.45
C ARG A 34 -30.84 -26.63 22.92
N SER A 35 -31.96 -26.99 22.29
CA SER A 35 -32.07 -27.01 20.83
C SER A 35 -31.96 -25.61 20.21
N ARG A 36 -32.56 -24.57 20.81
CA ARG A 36 -32.46 -23.20 20.29
C ARG A 36 -31.06 -22.62 20.46
N ALA A 37 -30.38 -22.88 21.58
CA ALA A 37 -29.00 -22.45 21.78
C ALA A 37 -28.03 -23.11 20.79
N LEU A 38 -28.17 -24.41 20.51
CA LEU A 38 -27.40 -25.10 19.47
C LEU A 38 -27.73 -24.58 18.08
N TYR A 39 -29.00 -24.30 17.77
CA TYR A 39 -29.41 -23.76 16.48
C TYR A 39 -28.89 -22.33 16.26
N GLU A 40 -28.91 -21.46 17.28
CA GLU A 40 -28.31 -20.11 17.26
C GLU A 40 -26.77 -20.17 17.16
N PHE A 41 -26.14 -21.14 17.82
CA PHE A 41 -24.68 -21.36 17.75
C PHE A 41 -24.26 -21.83 16.35
N PHE A 42 -24.98 -22.80 15.76
CA PHE A 42 -24.76 -23.24 14.37
C PHE A 42 -25.13 -22.16 13.35
N HIS A 43 -26.19 -21.35 13.56
CA HIS A 43 -26.49 -20.22 12.67
C HIS A 43 -25.46 -19.10 12.77
N ARG A 44 -24.87 -18.84 13.94
CA ARG A 44 -23.71 -17.93 14.05
C ARG A 44 -22.43 -18.50 13.42
N MET A 45 -22.27 -19.82 13.36
CA MET A 45 -21.23 -20.49 12.57
C MET A 45 -21.54 -20.57 11.07
N LEU A 46 -22.81 -20.42 10.67
CA LEU A 46 -23.30 -20.49 9.29
C LEU A 46 -23.73 -19.14 8.71
N ILE A 47 -23.39 -18.02 9.38
CA ILE A 47 -23.00 -16.83 8.63
C ILE A 47 -21.67 -17.21 8.00
N ALA A 48 -21.74 -17.81 6.81
CA ALA A 48 -20.57 -17.95 5.97
C ALA A 48 -19.99 -16.55 5.81
N GLN A 49 -18.76 -16.33 6.31
CA GLN A 49 -17.95 -15.25 5.80
C GLN A 49 -17.99 -15.40 4.27
N PRO A 50 -18.34 -14.34 3.52
CA PRO A 50 -18.43 -14.45 2.06
C PRO A 50 -17.11 -15.04 1.59
N LEU A 51 -17.17 -16.16 0.87
CA LEU A 51 -16.01 -16.86 0.32
C LEU A 51 -15.18 -15.82 -0.42
N LYS A 52 -14.09 -15.37 0.19
CA LYS A 52 -13.30 -14.26 -0.36
C LYS A 52 -12.79 -14.74 -1.71
N LYS A 53 -13.19 -14.06 -2.78
CA LYS A 53 -12.78 -14.45 -4.14
C LYS A 53 -11.27 -14.41 -4.18
N LEU A 54 -10.67 -15.57 -4.42
CA LEU A 54 -9.22 -15.69 -4.54
C LEU A 54 -8.84 -15.10 -5.89
N VAL A 55 -8.09 -14.00 -5.87
CA VAL A 55 -7.60 -13.38 -7.10
C VAL A 55 -6.50 -14.28 -7.68
N SER A 56 -6.46 -14.39 -9.00
CA SER A 56 -5.52 -15.23 -9.76
C SER A 56 -4.59 -14.42 -10.65
N ALA A 57 -4.86 -13.13 -10.84
CA ALA A 57 -4.03 -12.19 -11.61
C ALA A 57 -4.03 -10.80 -10.97
N VAL A 58 -3.04 -9.98 -11.30
CA VAL A 58 -2.92 -8.59 -10.84
C VAL A 58 -2.89 -7.63 -12.03
N ILE A 59 -3.66 -6.56 -11.97
CA ILE A 59 -3.62 -5.45 -12.94
C ILE A 59 -3.09 -4.23 -12.22
N LEU A 60 -1.93 -3.74 -12.64
CA LEU A 60 -1.23 -2.64 -12.01
C LEU A 60 -1.48 -1.37 -12.84
N ASP A 61 -1.89 -0.28 -12.18
CA ASP A 61 -1.65 1.04 -12.75
C ASP A 61 -0.13 1.36 -12.74
N LEU A 62 0.27 2.39 -13.50
CA LEU A 62 1.65 2.82 -13.63
C LEU A 62 1.94 4.14 -12.90
N ASP A 63 1.25 5.22 -13.28
CA ASP A 63 1.64 6.61 -13.03
C ASP A 63 1.13 7.07 -11.66
N GLY A 64 1.99 7.13 -10.66
CA GLY A 64 1.59 7.35 -9.25
C GLY A 64 1.43 6.05 -8.45
N THR A 65 1.23 4.91 -9.13
CA THR A 65 1.13 3.57 -8.50
C THR A 65 2.46 2.82 -8.46
N LEU A 66 3.12 2.63 -9.61
CA LEU A 66 4.40 1.91 -9.72
C LEU A 66 5.60 2.84 -9.86
N ILE A 67 5.41 4.03 -10.44
CA ILE A 67 6.46 5.02 -10.69
C ILE A 67 6.05 6.41 -10.18
N ASN A 68 7.03 7.18 -9.70
CA ASN A 68 6.81 8.55 -9.24
C ASN A 68 6.88 9.52 -10.43
N THR A 69 5.73 9.77 -11.06
CA THR A 69 5.58 10.76 -12.14
C THR A 69 5.43 12.19 -11.61
N ASP A 70 4.82 12.38 -10.43
CA ASP A 70 4.52 13.70 -9.86
C ASP A 70 5.76 14.58 -9.70
N GLY A 71 6.91 13.98 -9.35
CA GLY A 71 8.18 14.69 -9.29
C GLY A 71 8.58 15.32 -10.63
N ILE A 72 8.43 14.56 -11.72
CA ILE A 72 8.74 15.02 -13.08
C ILE A 72 7.70 16.04 -13.58
N VAL A 73 6.41 15.82 -13.29
CA VAL A 73 5.31 16.80 -13.54
C VAL A 73 5.64 18.14 -12.89
N SER A 74 5.98 18.12 -11.61
CA SER A 74 6.43 19.28 -10.85
C SER A 74 7.62 19.99 -11.52
N ASP A 75 8.66 19.26 -11.89
CA ASP A 75 9.92 19.87 -12.32
C ASP A 75 9.88 20.39 -13.75
N VAL A 76 9.15 19.73 -14.66
CA VAL A 76 8.87 20.25 -16.01
C VAL A 76 7.97 21.49 -15.93
N LEU A 77 6.90 21.48 -15.13
CA LEU A 77 5.99 22.62 -15.02
C LEU A 77 6.64 23.83 -14.35
N LYS A 78 7.51 23.65 -13.35
CA LYS A 78 8.32 24.74 -12.77
C LYS A 78 9.14 25.48 -13.83
N VAL A 79 9.69 24.77 -14.81
CA VAL A 79 10.48 25.37 -15.89
C VAL A 79 9.58 25.99 -16.96
N TYR A 80 8.59 25.23 -17.44
CA TYR A 80 7.73 25.64 -18.56
C TYR A 80 6.90 26.89 -18.24
N LEU A 81 6.31 26.96 -17.04
CA LEU A 81 5.41 28.05 -16.64
C LEU A 81 6.12 29.43 -16.55
N VAL A 82 7.45 29.47 -16.41
CA VAL A 82 8.23 30.71 -16.43
C VAL A 82 8.11 31.46 -17.75
N LYS A 83 7.93 30.75 -18.88
CA LYS A 83 7.65 31.34 -20.22
C LYS A 83 6.45 32.29 -20.21
N TYR A 84 5.50 32.05 -19.31
CA TYR A 84 4.24 32.81 -19.18
C TYR A 84 4.20 33.72 -17.93
N GLY A 85 5.34 33.90 -17.24
CA GLY A 85 5.41 34.65 -15.99
C GLY A 85 4.64 33.99 -14.83
N LYS A 86 4.46 32.66 -14.90
CA LYS A 86 3.75 31.85 -13.90
C LYS A 86 4.76 31.04 -13.09
N GLN A 87 4.34 30.54 -11.93
CA GLN A 87 5.11 29.62 -11.10
C GLN A 87 4.24 28.40 -10.78
N TRP A 88 4.80 27.19 -10.94
CA TRP A 88 4.16 25.98 -10.43
C TRP A 88 4.16 26.03 -8.89
N ASP A 89 2.97 25.95 -8.31
CA ASP A 89 2.75 26.04 -6.86
C ASP A 89 2.17 24.75 -6.27
N GLY A 90 1.94 23.72 -7.10
CA GLY A 90 1.52 22.38 -6.71
C GLY A 90 0.11 22.27 -6.10
N ARG A 91 -0.60 23.39 -5.92
CA ARG A 91 -1.91 23.43 -5.24
C ARG A 91 -2.98 22.58 -5.95
N GLU A 92 -2.87 22.49 -7.27
CA GLU A 92 -3.82 21.81 -8.13
C GLU A 92 -3.32 20.45 -8.64
N ALA A 93 -2.18 19.94 -8.13
CA ALA A 93 -1.67 18.61 -8.49
C ALA A 93 -2.71 17.49 -8.30
N GLN A 94 -3.55 17.60 -7.28
CA GLN A 94 -4.67 16.67 -7.04
C GLN A 94 -5.74 16.63 -8.14
N LYS A 95 -5.89 17.67 -8.98
CA LYS A 95 -6.87 17.68 -10.08
C LYS A 95 -6.41 16.81 -11.26
N ILE A 96 -5.11 16.62 -11.42
CA ILE A 96 -4.48 15.97 -12.58
C ILE A 96 -4.12 14.51 -12.34
N VAL A 97 -4.06 14.05 -11.08
CA VAL A 97 -3.81 12.62 -10.74
C VAL A 97 -4.84 11.69 -11.41
N GLY A 98 -4.35 10.64 -12.07
CA GLY A 98 -5.15 9.63 -12.77
C GLY A 98 -5.83 10.11 -14.07
N LYS A 99 -5.57 11.35 -14.52
CA LYS A 99 -6.13 11.90 -15.76
C LYS A 99 -5.44 11.38 -17.02
N THR A 100 -6.08 11.56 -18.16
CA THR A 100 -5.38 11.46 -19.46
C THR A 100 -4.50 12.70 -19.68
N PRO A 101 -3.40 12.61 -20.46
CA PRO A 101 -2.52 13.76 -20.69
C PRO A 101 -3.22 14.99 -21.30
N LEU A 102 -4.31 14.78 -22.06
CA LEU A 102 -5.10 15.87 -22.64
C LEU A 102 -5.99 16.56 -21.61
N GLU A 103 -6.58 15.82 -20.68
CA GLU A 103 -7.33 16.39 -19.54
C GLU A 103 -6.40 17.14 -18.58
N GLU A 104 -5.22 16.58 -18.27
CA GLU A 104 -4.19 17.24 -17.46
C GLU A 104 -3.77 18.58 -18.10
N ALA A 105 -3.45 18.56 -19.39
CA ALA A 105 -3.10 19.78 -20.13
C ALA A 105 -4.22 20.82 -20.11
N ALA A 106 -5.48 20.41 -20.30
CA ALA A 106 -6.62 21.33 -20.28
C ALA A 106 -6.76 22.02 -18.92
N ILE A 107 -6.62 21.26 -17.82
CA ILE A 107 -6.64 21.80 -16.45
C ILE A 107 -5.51 22.80 -16.25
N ILE A 108 -4.28 22.49 -16.70
CA ILE A 108 -3.11 23.38 -16.53
C ILE A 108 -3.27 24.68 -17.34
N VAL A 109 -3.75 24.59 -18.59
CA VAL A 109 -4.01 25.75 -19.44
C VAL A 109 -5.08 26.65 -18.83
N GLU A 110 -6.16 26.07 -18.27
CA GLU A 110 -7.23 26.82 -17.59
C GLU A 110 -6.76 27.47 -16.28
N ASP A 111 -6.23 26.68 -15.33
CA ASP A 111 -5.87 27.14 -13.98
C ASP A 111 -4.77 28.22 -14.03
N TYR A 112 -3.74 28.04 -14.86
CA TYR A 112 -2.68 29.04 -15.02
C TYR A 112 -3.01 30.15 -16.03
N LYS A 113 -4.14 30.04 -16.75
CA LYS A 113 -4.63 30.99 -17.77
C LYS A 113 -3.57 31.23 -18.85
N LEU A 114 -3.15 30.14 -19.49
CA LEU A 114 -2.12 30.16 -20.52
C LEU A 114 -2.72 30.62 -21.86
N PRO A 115 -2.04 31.52 -22.62
CA PRO A 115 -2.53 32.03 -23.90
C PRO A 115 -2.18 31.09 -25.08
N CYS A 116 -2.54 29.82 -24.97
CA CYS A 116 -2.35 28.78 -26.00
C CYS A 116 -3.54 27.81 -26.03
N ALA A 117 -3.68 27.02 -27.11
CA ALA A 117 -4.60 25.89 -27.12
C ALA A 117 -4.03 24.72 -26.29
N THR A 118 -4.90 23.84 -25.81
CA THR A 118 -4.50 22.65 -25.05
C THR A 118 -3.60 21.73 -25.88
N GLU A 119 -3.92 21.57 -27.17
CA GLU A 119 -3.18 20.74 -28.11
C GLU A 119 -1.76 21.31 -28.36
N ASP A 120 -1.63 22.63 -28.46
CA ASP A 120 -0.33 23.31 -28.59
C ASP A 120 0.50 23.14 -27.31
N PHE A 121 -0.12 23.25 -26.13
CA PHE A 121 0.53 23.01 -24.85
C PHE A 121 1.04 21.56 -24.74
N VAL A 122 0.22 20.56 -25.11
CA VAL A 122 0.64 19.15 -25.15
C VAL A 122 1.82 18.97 -26.10
N ALA A 123 1.76 19.55 -27.30
CA ALA A 123 2.82 19.43 -28.30
C ALA A 123 4.16 20.06 -27.85
N GLU A 124 4.12 21.18 -27.12
CA GLU A 124 5.32 21.81 -26.55
C GLU A 124 5.88 21.07 -25.32
N ILE A 125 5.02 20.57 -24.42
CA ILE A 125 5.45 20.03 -23.12
C ILE A 125 5.79 18.53 -23.17
N TYR A 126 5.16 17.75 -24.06
CA TYR A 126 5.37 16.30 -24.14
C TYR A 126 6.84 15.90 -24.42
N PRO A 127 7.61 16.60 -25.27
CA PRO A 127 9.05 16.36 -25.41
C PRO A 127 9.81 16.55 -24.09
N MET A 128 9.50 17.60 -23.33
CA MET A 128 10.14 17.87 -22.03
C MET A 128 9.86 16.74 -21.01
N PHE A 129 8.66 16.15 -21.05
CA PHE A 129 8.35 14.97 -20.25
C PHE A 129 9.12 13.73 -20.69
N ASN A 130 9.20 13.47 -21.99
CA ASN A 130 9.89 12.31 -22.53
C ASN A 130 11.41 12.36 -22.25
N ASP A 131 12.01 13.55 -22.32
CA ASP A 131 13.43 13.79 -21.98
C ASP A 131 13.75 13.51 -20.50
N GLN A 132 12.73 13.50 -19.63
CA GLN A 132 12.86 13.18 -18.20
C GLN A 132 12.48 11.74 -17.83
N CYS A 133 12.02 10.91 -18.78
CA CYS A 133 11.58 9.54 -18.48
C CYS A 133 12.67 8.67 -17.84
N CYS A 134 13.94 8.90 -18.14
CA CYS A 134 15.07 8.21 -17.53
C CYS A 134 15.31 8.55 -16.04
N ASN A 135 14.77 9.68 -15.57
CA ASN A 135 14.87 10.14 -14.18
C ASN A 135 13.69 9.68 -13.30
N ILE A 136 12.66 9.09 -13.91
CA ILE A 136 11.52 8.54 -13.19
C ILE A 136 11.99 7.36 -12.32
N LYS A 137 11.63 7.40 -11.03
CA LYS A 137 11.96 6.33 -10.07
C LYS A 137 10.76 5.42 -9.83
N ALA A 138 11.05 4.14 -9.66
CA ALA A 138 10.07 3.18 -9.16
C ALA A 138 9.68 3.51 -7.71
N LEU A 139 8.38 3.42 -7.39
CA LEU A 139 7.88 3.68 -6.06
C LEU A 139 8.25 2.56 -5.06
N PRO A 140 8.35 2.87 -3.76
CA PRO A 140 8.74 1.90 -2.74
C PRO A 140 7.84 0.67 -2.72
N GLY A 141 8.44 -0.49 -3.02
CA GLY A 141 7.77 -1.78 -3.13
C GLY A 141 7.40 -2.22 -4.55
N ALA A 142 7.44 -1.34 -5.57
CA ALA A 142 7.09 -1.70 -6.95
C ALA A 142 7.97 -2.82 -7.53
N ASN A 143 9.30 -2.66 -7.47
CA ASN A 143 10.26 -3.68 -7.91
C ASN A 143 10.10 -5.01 -7.15
N ARG A 144 9.84 -4.94 -5.85
CA ARG A 144 9.61 -6.09 -4.96
C ARG A 144 8.35 -6.86 -5.39
N LEU A 145 7.24 -6.14 -5.61
CA LEU A 145 5.96 -6.69 -6.05
C LEU A 145 6.09 -7.38 -7.42
N ILE A 146 6.59 -6.68 -8.43
CA ILE A 146 6.72 -7.21 -9.80
C ILE A 146 7.61 -8.46 -9.81
N LYS A 147 8.76 -8.42 -9.14
CA LYS A 147 9.69 -9.55 -9.04
C LYS A 147 9.03 -10.77 -8.35
N HIS A 148 8.30 -10.54 -7.26
CA HIS A 148 7.65 -11.59 -6.48
C HIS A 148 6.48 -12.25 -7.23
N LEU A 149 5.61 -11.46 -7.85
CA LEU A 149 4.50 -11.99 -8.66
C LEU A 149 5.04 -12.81 -9.84
N ARG A 150 6.07 -12.30 -10.54
CA ARG A 150 6.74 -13.01 -11.63
C ARG A 150 7.41 -14.30 -11.16
N SER A 151 8.10 -14.33 -10.02
CA SER A 151 8.76 -15.55 -9.53
C SER A 151 7.78 -16.65 -9.10
N HIS A 152 6.53 -16.28 -8.79
CA HIS A 152 5.45 -17.22 -8.49
C HIS A 152 4.53 -17.51 -9.68
N GLY A 153 4.82 -16.98 -10.87
CA GLY A 153 4.02 -17.20 -12.08
C GLY A 153 2.62 -16.57 -12.06
N VAL A 154 2.40 -15.55 -11.21
CA VAL A 154 1.12 -14.82 -11.17
C VAL A 154 1.04 -13.92 -12.42
N PRO A 155 0.01 -14.05 -13.29
CA PRO A 155 -0.16 -13.19 -14.45
C PRO A 155 -0.34 -11.73 -14.04
N MET A 156 0.37 -10.84 -14.74
CA MET A 156 0.33 -9.40 -14.52
C MET A 156 -0.04 -8.63 -15.80
N ALA A 157 -0.91 -7.64 -15.65
CA ALA A 157 -1.14 -6.61 -16.66
C ALA A 157 -0.76 -5.22 -16.14
N LEU A 158 -0.45 -4.31 -17.06
CA LEU A 158 -0.31 -2.87 -16.81
C LEU A 158 -1.45 -2.13 -17.54
N ALA A 159 -2.16 -1.25 -16.84
CA ALA A 159 -3.27 -0.46 -17.39
C ALA A 159 -3.24 1.00 -16.89
N SER A 160 -2.87 1.95 -17.77
CA SER A 160 -2.78 3.39 -17.47
C SER A 160 -3.55 4.24 -18.50
N ASN A 161 -4.04 5.41 -18.07
CA ASN A 161 -4.63 6.43 -18.96
C ASN A 161 -3.59 7.08 -19.90
N SER A 162 -2.28 6.88 -19.66
CA SER A 162 -1.21 7.21 -20.60
C SER A 162 -1.36 6.44 -21.93
N PRO A 163 -0.98 7.01 -23.08
CA PRO A 163 -0.88 6.26 -24.34
C PRO A 163 0.14 5.12 -24.26
N ARG A 164 -0.09 4.03 -24.99
CA ARG A 164 0.74 2.82 -24.96
C ARG A 164 2.23 3.11 -25.20
N ALA A 165 2.54 3.97 -26.17
CA ALA A 165 3.93 4.34 -26.47
C ALA A 165 4.61 5.08 -25.30
N SER A 166 3.85 5.90 -24.55
CA SER A 166 4.35 6.58 -23.35
C SER A 166 4.61 5.58 -22.22
N ILE A 167 3.69 4.63 -22.00
CA ILE A 167 3.87 3.52 -21.05
C ILE A 167 5.13 2.72 -21.37
N GLU A 168 5.30 2.29 -22.63
CA GLU A 168 6.46 1.48 -23.03
C GLU A 168 7.79 2.26 -22.93
N SER A 169 7.78 3.59 -23.16
CA SER A 169 8.92 4.48 -22.92
C SER A 169 9.29 4.52 -21.43
N LYS A 170 8.33 4.86 -20.55
CA LYS A 170 8.52 4.94 -19.09
C LYS A 170 9.09 3.64 -18.51
N ILE A 171 8.49 2.49 -18.82
CA ILE A 171 8.95 1.20 -18.25
C ILE A 171 10.27 0.69 -18.84
N SER A 172 10.76 1.24 -19.97
CA SER A 172 12.00 0.77 -20.60
C SER A 172 13.26 1.05 -19.75
N TYR A 173 13.21 2.06 -18.88
CA TYR A 173 14.27 2.41 -17.94
C TYR A 173 14.29 1.53 -16.68
N HIS A 174 13.29 0.66 -16.50
CA HIS A 174 13.18 -0.23 -15.35
C HIS A 174 13.47 -1.69 -15.76
N GLN A 175 14.67 -2.16 -15.38
CA GLN A 175 15.19 -3.45 -15.81
C GLN A 175 14.22 -4.61 -15.51
N GLY A 176 13.84 -5.35 -16.56
CA GLY A 176 12.99 -6.53 -16.45
C GLY A 176 11.49 -6.24 -16.36
N TRP A 177 11.04 -4.98 -16.36
CA TRP A 177 9.62 -4.64 -16.21
C TRP A 177 8.81 -5.04 -17.44
N LYS A 178 9.24 -4.67 -18.64
CA LYS A 178 8.52 -4.97 -19.90
C LYS A 178 8.28 -6.47 -20.09
N GLU A 179 9.23 -7.31 -19.68
CA GLU A 179 9.14 -8.77 -19.75
C GLU A 179 8.38 -9.41 -18.58
N SER A 180 7.97 -8.62 -17.58
CA SER A 180 7.17 -9.09 -16.44
C SER A 180 5.67 -8.97 -16.69
N PHE A 181 5.24 -8.04 -17.53
CA PHE A 181 3.82 -7.86 -17.89
C PHE A 181 3.43 -8.75 -19.07
N SER A 182 2.45 -9.63 -18.87
CA SER A 182 1.86 -10.43 -19.97
C SER A 182 0.99 -9.57 -20.89
N VAL A 183 0.45 -8.48 -20.35
CA VAL A 183 -0.43 -7.54 -21.04
C VAL A 183 -0.07 -6.11 -20.65
N ILE A 184 -0.07 -5.22 -21.62
CA ILE A 184 -0.05 -3.76 -21.41
C ILE A 184 -1.25 -3.21 -22.17
N VAL A 185 -1.97 -2.25 -21.58
CA VAL A 185 -3.09 -1.52 -22.19
C VAL A 185 -2.90 -0.02 -21.93
N GLY A 186 -2.78 0.77 -23.00
CA GLY A 186 -2.81 2.23 -22.92
C GLY A 186 -4.22 2.81 -23.02
N GLY A 187 -4.40 4.06 -22.58
CA GLY A 187 -5.67 4.80 -22.69
C GLY A 187 -6.12 5.03 -24.15
N ASP A 188 -5.18 4.97 -25.09
CA ASP A 188 -5.39 5.01 -26.55
C ASP A 188 -5.90 3.68 -27.14
N GLU A 189 -5.93 2.59 -26.36
CA GLU A 189 -6.42 1.28 -26.76
C GLU A 189 -7.88 1.00 -26.35
N VAL A 190 -8.55 1.98 -25.73
CA VAL A 190 -9.97 1.94 -25.29
C VAL A 190 -10.74 3.16 -25.77
N LYS A 191 -12.09 3.14 -25.69
CA LYS A 191 -12.91 4.28 -26.11
C LYS A 191 -13.02 5.33 -25.02
N MET A 192 -13.04 4.89 -23.77
CA MET A 192 -13.08 5.74 -22.58
C MET A 192 -12.07 5.23 -21.55
N GLY A 193 -11.14 6.10 -21.15
CA GLY A 193 -10.21 5.84 -20.04
C GLY A 193 -10.88 5.87 -18.67
N LYS A 194 -10.10 5.66 -17.60
CA LYS A 194 -10.55 5.76 -16.20
C LYS A 194 -11.23 7.12 -15.99
N PRO A 195 -12.44 7.21 -15.40
CA PRO A 195 -13.11 6.21 -14.55
C PRO A 195 -13.99 5.16 -15.27
N SER A 196 -13.95 5.07 -16.60
CA SER A 196 -14.59 3.95 -17.31
C SER A 196 -13.90 2.62 -16.98
N PRO A 197 -14.65 1.51 -16.80
CA PRO A 197 -14.06 0.20 -16.54
C PRO A 197 -13.36 -0.42 -17.76
N GLU A 198 -13.52 0.15 -18.97
CA GLU A 198 -13.04 -0.43 -20.24
C GLU A 198 -11.58 -0.88 -20.19
N ILE A 199 -10.67 -0.09 -19.60
CA ILE A 199 -9.24 -0.42 -19.57
C ILE A 199 -8.93 -1.66 -18.73
N PHE A 200 -9.62 -1.85 -17.61
CA PHE A 200 -9.44 -3.03 -16.75
C PHE A 200 -10.17 -4.26 -17.31
N LEU A 201 -11.33 -4.06 -17.96
CA LEU A 201 -12.03 -5.12 -18.68
C LEU A 201 -11.20 -5.64 -19.86
N GLU A 202 -10.58 -4.75 -20.65
CA GLU A 202 -9.71 -5.13 -21.75
C GLU A 202 -8.41 -5.78 -21.26
N ALA A 203 -7.82 -5.30 -20.17
CA ALA A 203 -6.67 -5.94 -19.54
C ALA A 203 -6.99 -7.36 -19.04
N ALA A 204 -8.10 -7.56 -18.33
CA ALA A 204 -8.55 -8.88 -17.87
C ALA A 204 -8.84 -9.83 -19.04
N LYS A 205 -9.53 -9.34 -20.08
CA LYS A 205 -9.79 -10.08 -21.33
C LYS A 205 -8.50 -10.52 -22.04
N ARG A 206 -7.51 -9.63 -22.17
CA ARG A 206 -6.20 -9.97 -22.77
C ARG A 206 -5.39 -10.94 -21.91
N LEU A 207 -5.56 -10.93 -20.59
CA LEU A 207 -5.01 -11.94 -19.68
C LEU A 207 -5.75 -13.29 -19.72
N ASN A 208 -6.89 -13.36 -20.43
CA ASN A 208 -7.83 -14.49 -20.40
C ASN A 208 -8.32 -14.79 -18.96
N MET A 209 -8.68 -13.74 -18.22
CA MET A 209 -9.16 -13.79 -16.84
C MET A 209 -10.54 -13.12 -16.71
N GLU A 210 -11.37 -13.67 -15.82
CA GLU A 210 -12.58 -12.99 -15.36
C GLU A 210 -12.21 -11.77 -14.50
N PRO A 211 -12.81 -10.58 -14.69
CA PRO A 211 -12.48 -9.39 -13.89
C PRO A 211 -12.57 -9.62 -12.39
N SER A 212 -13.55 -10.41 -11.92
CA SER A 212 -13.68 -10.74 -10.49
C SER A 212 -12.67 -11.77 -9.95
N SER A 213 -11.71 -12.19 -10.78
CA SER A 213 -10.50 -12.93 -10.38
C SER A 213 -9.23 -12.07 -10.48
N CYS A 214 -9.36 -10.77 -10.76
CA CYS A 214 -8.25 -9.83 -10.84
C CYS A 214 -8.21 -8.91 -9.60
N LEU A 215 -7.00 -8.62 -9.14
CA LEU A 215 -6.72 -7.54 -8.19
C LEU A 215 -6.19 -6.32 -8.96
N VAL A 216 -6.89 -5.19 -8.89
CA VAL A 216 -6.38 -3.90 -9.35
C VAL A 216 -5.60 -3.24 -8.21
N ILE A 217 -4.45 -2.64 -8.53
CA ILE A 217 -3.71 -1.77 -7.61
C ILE A 217 -3.56 -0.41 -8.28
N GLU A 218 -3.94 0.65 -7.56
CA GLU A 218 -4.24 1.98 -8.11
C GLU A 218 -4.01 3.09 -7.08
N ASP A 219 -3.55 4.27 -7.49
CA ASP A 219 -3.30 5.41 -6.61
C ASP A 219 -4.39 6.50 -6.68
N SER A 220 -5.30 6.42 -7.65
CA SER A 220 -6.18 7.51 -8.07
C SER A 220 -7.68 7.22 -7.88
N VAL A 221 -8.47 8.24 -7.53
CA VAL A 221 -9.94 8.10 -7.42
C VAL A 221 -10.59 7.67 -8.76
N PRO A 222 -10.20 8.20 -9.94
CA PRO A 222 -10.72 7.72 -11.21
C PRO A 222 -10.43 6.23 -11.45
N GLY A 223 -9.22 5.77 -11.17
CA GLY A 223 -8.83 4.39 -11.40
C GLY A 223 -9.43 3.39 -10.41
N VAL A 224 -9.51 3.74 -9.13
CA VAL A 224 -10.30 2.95 -8.17
C VAL A 224 -11.76 2.83 -8.61
N THR A 225 -12.36 3.93 -9.08
CA THR A 225 -13.73 3.92 -9.63
C THR A 225 -13.87 2.97 -10.82
N ALA A 226 -12.93 3.01 -11.77
CA ALA A 226 -12.89 2.11 -12.92
C ALA A 226 -12.69 0.63 -12.51
N GLY A 227 -11.80 0.35 -11.55
CA GLY A 227 -11.55 -1.01 -11.05
C GLY A 227 -12.78 -1.62 -10.39
N LYS A 228 -13.47 -0.86 -9.53
CA LYS A 228 -14.73 -1.31 -8.92
C LYS A 228 -15.84 -1.46 -9.95
N ALA A 229 -15.96 -0.55 -10.92
CA ALA A 229 -16.93 -0.64 -12.01
C ALA A 229 -16.67 -1.85 -12.94
N ALA A 230 -15.42 -2.30 -13.07
CA ALA A 230 -15.05 -3.52 -13.80
C ALA A 230 -15.38 -4.81 -13.03
N GLY A 231 -15.79 -4.73 -11.75
CA GLY A 231 -16.07 -5.90 -10.91
C GLY A 231 -14.82 -6.59 -10.35
N THR A 232 -13.70 -5.87 -10.28
CA THR A 232 -12.43 -6.33 -9.69
C THR A 232 -12.39 -6.08 -8.16
N GLU A 233 -11.48 -6.76 -7.47
CA GLU A 233 -11.02 -6.32 -6.15
C GLU A 233 -9.97 -5.20 -6.34
N VAL A 234 -9.96 -4.18 -5.49
CA VAL A 234 -9.11 -2.99 -5.65
C VAL A 234 -8.36 -2.67 -4.36
N VAL A 235 -7.03 -2.56 -4.44
CA VAL A 235 -6.19 -1.94 -3.42
C VAL A 235 -5.83 -0.52 -3.86
N ALA A 236 -6.22 0.47 -3.05
CA ALA A 236 -5.79 1.84 -3.23
C ALA A 236 -4.44 2.11 -2.56
N VAL A 237 -3.54 2.81 -3.23
CA VAL A 237 -2.23 3.25 -2.75
C VAL A 237 -2.08 4.76 -3.00
N PRO A 238 -2.82 5.63 -2.28
CA PRO A 238 -2.97 7.02 -2.68
C PRO A 238 -1.63 7.78 -2.79
N SER A 239 -1.35 8.30 -3.98
CA SER A 239 -0.15 9.10 -4.29
C SER A 239 -0.06 10.34 -3.42
N ILE A 240 -1.21 10.93 -3.06
CA ILE A 240 -1.32 12.07 -2.15
C ILE A 240 -1.71 11.62 -0.73
N PRO A 241 -0.83 11.79 0.28
CA PRO A 241 -1.13 11.46 1.68
C PRO A 241 -2.37 12.19 2.23
N LYS A 242 -3.01 11.57 3.24
CA LYS A 242 -4.20 12.08 3.95
C LYS A 242 -5.52 12.11 3.14
N GLN A 243 -5.49 11.78 1.84
CA GLN A 243 -6.71 11.69 1.01
C GLN A 243 -7.42 10.33 1.07
N THR A 244 -7.02 9.42 1.96
CA THR A 244 -7.58 8.05 2.09
C THR A 244 -9.11 7.99 2.21
N HIS A 245 -9.74 9.04 2.75
CA HIS A 245 -11.20 9.17 2.82
C HIS A 245 -11.91 9.30 1.46
N LEU A 246 -11.19 9.64 0.38
CA LEU A 246 -11.72 9.63 -0.99
C LEU A 246 -11.76 8.22 -1.60
N TYR A 247 -11.01 7.27 -1.04
CA TYR A 247 -10.83 5.91 -1.56
C TYR A 247 -11.76 4.90 -0.88
N THR A 248 -12.90 5.36 -0.36
CA THR A 248 -13.87 4.55 0.42
C THR A 248 -14.57 3.45 -0.38
N SER A 249 -14.41 3.43 -1.70
CA SER A 249 -14.90 2.37 -2.59
C SER A 249 -13.87 1.24 -2.82
N ALA A 250 -12.61 1.42 -2.45
CA ALA A 250 -11.58 0.37 -2.53
C ALA A 250 -11.78 -0.69 -1.42
N ASP A 251 -11.33 -1.91 -1.68
CA ASP A 251 -11.47 -3.04 -0.75
C ASP A 251 -10.36 -3.02 0.32
N GLU A 252 -9.24 -2.35 0.03
CA GLU A 252 -8.23 -1.93 1.01
C GLU A 252 -7.57 -0.62 0.58
N VAL A 253 -7.16 0.21 1.55
CA VAL A 253 -6.33 1.40 1.33
C VAL A 253 -5.03 1.23 2.12
N ILE A 254 -3.89 1.35 1.45
CA ILE A 254 -2.54 1.28 2.05
C ILE A 254 -1.73 2.54 1.73
N ASN A 255 -0.65 2.80 2.47
CA ASN A 255 0.17 4.01 2.27
C ASN A 255 1.33 3.78 1.29
N SER A 256 1.71 2.53 1.04
CA SER A 256 2.80 2.15 0.16
C SER A 256 2.66 0.70 -0.31
N LEU A 257 3.27 0.34 -1.45
CA LEU A 257 3.42 -1.07 -1.86
C LEU A 257 4.31 -1.88 -0.90
N LEU A 258 5.04 -1.24 0.02
CA LEU A 258 5.70 -1.91 1.15
C LEU A 258 4.70 -2.54 2.13
N ASP A 259 3.50 -1.96 2.28
CA ASP A 259 2.45 -2.40 3.21
C ASP A 259 1.61 -3.56 2.67
N LEU A 260 1.76 -3.86 1.36
CA LEU A 260 0.89 -4.79 0.65
C LEU A 260 1.05 -6.22 1.17
N ARG A 261 -0.07 -6.83 1.54
CA ARG A 261 -0.18 -8.22 1.99
C ARG A 261 -0.95 -9.06 0.98
N LEU A 262 -0.22 -9.74 0.11
CA LEU A 262 -0.75 -10.53 -1.01
C LEU A 262 -1.64 -11.70 -0.54
N GLU A 263 -1.33 -12.29 0.60
CA GLU A 263 -2.08 -13.39 1.20
C GLU A 263 -3.51 -13.01 1.60
N LYS A 264 -3.80 -11.72 1.82
CA LYS A 264 -5.18 -11.24 2.02
C LYS A 264 -6.08 -11.48 0.80
N TRP A 265 -5.50 -11.60 -0.39
CA TRP A 265 -6.21 -11.72 -1.66
C TRP A 265 -6.17 -13.16 -2.22
N GLY A 266 -5.46 -14.06 -1.53
CA GLY A 266 -5.21 -15.43 -2.01
C GLY A 266 -3.93 -15.59 -2.83
N LEU A 267 -3.14 -14.52 -3.00
CA LEU A 267 -1.86 -14.55 -3.71
C LEU A 267 -0.73 -15.04 -2.79
N PRO A 268 0.38 -15.56 -3.33
CA PRO A 268 1.51 -16.05 -2.53
C PRO A 268 2.07 -14.94 -1.61
N PRO A 269 2.23 -15.17 -0.29
CA PRO A 269 2.79 -14.19 0.63
C PRO A 269 4.24 -13.87 0.27
N PHE A 270 4.66 -12.64 0.54
CA PHE A 270 6.06 -12.27 0.53
C PHE A 270 6.84 -13.05 1.62
N GLN A 271 8.08 -13.44 1.31
CA GLN A 271 8.93 -14.27 2.19
C GLN A 271 10.23 -13.56 2.61
N ASP A 272 10.29 -12.24 2.42
CA ASP A 272 11.47 -11.39 2.59
C ASP A 272 11.50 -10.59 3.90
N TRP A 273 10.50 -10.78 4.76
CA TRP A 273 10.48 -10.22 6.11
C TRP A 273 11.38 -11.04 7.05
N VAL A 274 12.27 -10.37 7.79
CA VAL A 274 13.25 -10.96 8.70
C VAL A 274 13.16 -10.27 10.06
N GLU A 275 12.99 -11.03 11.15
CA GLU A 275 12.84 -10.51 12.53
C GLU A 275 11.77 -9.41 12.72
N GLY A 276 10.73 -9.39 11.86
CA GLY A 276 9.69 -8.35 11.89
C GLY A 276 10.08 -7.07 11.15
N THR A 277 11.10 -7.13 10.28
CA THR A 277 11.56 -6.02 9.44
C THR A 277 11.61 -6.43 7.96
N LEU A 278 11.32 -5.51 7.06
CA LEU A 278 11.54 -5.65 5.62
C LEU A 278 12.89 -4.99 5.27
N PRO A 279 13.88 -5.72 4.73
CA PRO A 279 15.14 -5.14 4.28
C PRO A 279 14.93 -4.10 3.17
N LEU A 280 15.65 -2.98 3.26
CA LEU A 280 15.67 -1.94 2.23
C LEU A 280 17.08 -1.79 1.64
N GLU A 281 17.17 -1.22 0.45
CA GLU A 281 18.42 -0.59 0.03
C GLU A 281 18.74 0.58 0.98
N PRO A 282 20.00 0.71 1.46
CA PRO A 282 20.34 1.72 2.44
C PRO A 282 20.14 3.14 1.93
N TRP A 283 19.61 4.00 2.78
CA TRP A 283 19.46 5.41 2.49
C TRP A 283 19.82 6.26 3.71
N TYR A 284 20.16 7.52 3.44
CA TYR A 284 20.98 8.35 4.31
C TYR A 284 20.31 9.70 4.58
N ILE A 285 20.34 10.14 5.84
CA ILE A 285 19.84 11.45 6.26
C ILE A 285 20.57 11.90 7.52
N GLY A 286 20.73 13.21 7.71
CA GLY A 286 21.40 13.71 8.91
C GLY A 286 21.45 15.23 9.01
N GLY A 287 21.97 15.71 10.12
CA GLY A 287 22.07 17.13 10.45
C GLY A 287 22.08 17.35 11.96
N PRO A 288 22.02 18.60 12.42
CA PRO A 288 22.00 18.92 13.84
C PRO A 288 20.68 18.47 14.47
N VAL A 289 20.75 17.84 15.64
CA VAL A 289 19.57 17.44 16.43
C VAL A 289 18.79 18.68 16.86
N ILE A 290 17.52 18.78 16.43
CA ILE A 290 16.65 19.92 16.73
C ILE A 290 15.65 19.59 17.84
N LYS A 291 15.15 20.63 18.52
CA LYS A 291 14.08 20.47 19.52
C LYS A 291 12.77 20.08 18.83
N GLY A 292 12.32 18.86 19.09
CA GLY A 292 10.98 18.40 18.72
C GLY A 292 9.87 19.02 19.57
N TYR A 293 8.64 18.55 19.38
CA TYR A 293 7.45 19.02 20.14
C TYR A 293 7.44 18.59 21.62
N GLY A 294 8.52 17.98 22.14
CA GLY A 294 8.64 17.51 23.52
C GLY A 294 7.76 16.32 23.91
N ARG A 295 6.99 15.76 22.96
CA ARG A 295 6.00 14.70 23.21
C ARG A 295 6.63 13.34 23.50
N GLY A 296 7.64 12.93 22.73
CA GLY A 296 8.36 11.66 22.94
C GLY A 296 8.89 11.52 24.37
N SER A 297 9.85 12.38 24.74
CA SER A 297 10.44 12.38 26.08
C SER A 297 9.40 12.57 27.21
N LYS A 298 8.63 13.65 27.20
CA LYS A 298 7.82 14.06 28.37
C LYS A 298 6.47 13.37 28.51
N VAL A 299 5.95 12.74 27.45
CA VAL A 299 4.63 12.11 27.44
C VAL A 299 4.70 10.60 27.16
N LEU A 300 5.64 10.16 26.32
CA LEU A 300 5.80 8.74 25.96
C LEU A 300 6.93 8.03 26.73
N GLY A 301 7.82 8.77 27.38
CA GLY A 301 9.04 8.22 27.99
C GLY A 301 10.09 7.76 26.96
N ILE A 302 9.96 8.19 25.71
CA ILE A 302 10.78 7.75 24.56
C ILE A 302 11.47 8.98 23.97
N PRO A 303 12.73 9.27 24.33
CA PRO A 303 13.44 10.45 23.83
C PRO A 303 13.80 10.29 22.34
N THR A 304 13.40 11.27 21.52
CA THR A 304 13.66 11.28 20.07
C THR A 304 14.60 12.42 19.68
N ALA A 305 15.60 12.11 18.86
CA ALA A 305 16.61 13.06 18.39
C ALA A 305 16.17 13.68 17.04
N ASN A 306 15.11 14.49 17.08
CA ASN A 306 14.43 14.99 15.88
C ASN A 306 15.39 15.68 14.88
N LEU A 307 15.15 15.46 13.59
CA LEU A 307 15.88 16.10 12.49
C LEU A 307 15.02 17.09 11.70
N SER A 308 15.68 18.07 11.07
CA SER A 308 15.07 18.98 10.12
C SER A 308 14.84 18.30 8.77
N THR A 309 13.65 18.51 8.19
CA THR A 309 13.27 18.07 6.84
C THR A 309 13.82 18.95 5.71
N LYS A 310 14.28 20.17 6.02
CA LYS A 310 14.88 21.08 5.04
C LYS A 310 16.08 20.44 4.35
N GLY A 311 16.09 20.45 3.02
CA GLY A 311 17.13 19.84 2.19
C GLY A 311 16.89 18.36 1.83
N TYR A 312 15.94 17.68 2.48
CA TYR A 312 15.65 16.26 2.27
C TYR A 312 14.29 16.00 1.61
N SER A 313 13.62 17.01 1.05
CA SER A 313 12.27 16.87 0.48
C SER A 313 12.15 15.81 -0.62
N SER A 314 13.19 15.64 -1.45
CA SER A 314 13.27 14.58 -2.47
C SER A 314 13.43 13.19 -1.87
N VAL A 315 14.38 13.01 -0.95
CA VAL A 315 14.58 11.73 -0.24
C VAL A 315 13.32 11.35 0.54
N LEU A 316 12.65 12.32 1.16
CA LEU A 316 11.43 12.10 1.93
C LEU A 316 10.17 11.92 1.07
N SER A 317 10.16 12.29 -0.21
CA SER A 317 9.07 11.90 -1.13
C SER A 317 9.29 10.48 -1.66
N GLU A 318 10.54 10.02 -1.75
CA GLU A 318 10.91 8.65 -2.13
C GLU A 318 10.71 7.60 -1.02
N HIS A 319 10.39 7.99 0.22
CA HIS A 319 10.15 7.06 1.34
C HIS A 319 8.79 7.30 2.02
N PRO A 320 7.93 6.26 2.18
CA PRO A 320 6.59 6.42 2.74
C PRO A 320 6.63 6.76 4.24
N SER A 321 5.50 7.23 4.76
CA SER A 321 5.36 7.39 6.22
C SER A 321 5.24 6.03 6.91
N GLY A 322 5.92 5.89 8.04
CA GLY A 322 6.01 4.64 8.80
C GLY A 322 7.20 4.59 9.73
N VAL A 323 7.46 3.41 10.28
CA VAL A 323 8.56 3.14 11.21
C VAL A 323 9.67 2.37 10.50
N TYR A 324 10.90 2.83 10.71
CA TYR A 324 12.12 2.34 10.07
C TYR A 324 13.13 1.88 11.12
N VAL A 325 14.11 1.08 10.69
CA VAL A 325 15.23 0.61 11.49
C VAL A 325 16.56 1.00 10.84
N GLY A 326 17.55 1.37 11.66
CA GLY A 326 18.83 1.87 11.17
C GLY A 326 19.92 2.02 12.22
N TRP A 327 21.04 2.55 11.78
CA TRP A 327 22.16 2.98 12.62
C TRP A 327 22.20 4.50 12.72
N ALA A 328 22.58 5.01 13.89
CA ALA A 328 22.65 6.43 14.21
C ALA A 328 24.05 6.77 14.75
N GLY A 329 24.80 7.59 14.02
CA GLY A 329 26.10 8.10 14.43
C GLY A 329 25.99 9.52 14.99
N LEU A 330 26.46 9.71 16.21
CA LEU A 330 26.59 11.01 16.88
C LEU A 330 28.05 11.43 16.91
N SER A 331 28.33 12.69 16.52
CA SER A 331 29.70 13.19 16.30
C SER A 331 30.64 13.05 17.49
N THR A 332 30.13 13.12 18.73
CA THR A 332 30.93 13.01 19.96
C THR A 332 30.66 11.74 20.77
N ARG A 333 29.54 11.05 20.50
CA ARG A 333 29.06 9.92 21.32
C ARG A 333 29.17 8.55 20.66
N GLY A 334 29.41 8.48 19.35
CA GLY A 334 29.59 7.22 18.62
C GLY A 334 28.31 6.69 17.99
N ILE A 335 28.25 5.37 17.77
CA ILE A 335 27.24 4.74 16.89
C ILE A 335 26.28 3.84 17.69
N TYR A 336 24.99 4.07 17.49
CA TYR A 336 23.88 3.43 18.18
C TYR A 336 22.92 2.75 17.21
N LYS A 337 22.18 1.75 17.69
CA LYS A 337 20.99 1.22 17.02
C LYS A 337 19.86 2.26 17.11
N MET A 338 19.00 2.35 16.09
CA MET A 338 17.78 3.16 16.17
C MET A 338 16.53 2.45 15.61
N ALA A 339 15.38 2.81 16.19
CA ALA A 339 14.12 2.83 15.47
C ALA A 339 13.80 4.28 15.10
N MET A 340 13.10 4.54 13.99
CA MET A 340 12.80 5.91 13.56
C MET A 340 11.39 6.02 12.97
N SER A 341 10.63 7.01 13.43
CA SER A 341 9.36 7.39 12.82
C SER A 341 9.57 8.43 11.73
N ILE A 342 8.93 8.23 10.58
CA ILE A 342 8.73 9.26 9.55
C ILE A 342 7.22 9.42 9.38
N GLY A 343 6.69 10.57 9.78
CA GLY A 343 5.24 10.78 9.85
C GLY A 343 4.80 12.13 9.31
N TRP A 344 3.49 12.30 9.12
CA TRP A 344 2.91 13.62 8.89
C TRP A 344 2.24 14.09 10.18
N ASN A 345 2.58 15.28 10.68
CA ASN A 345 1.91 15.79 11.88
C ASN A 345 0.46 16.20 11.56
N PRO A 346 -0.59 15.49 12.03
CA PRO A 346 -1.96 15.73 11.60
C PRO A 346 -2.57 16.97 12.28
N TYR A 347 -2.11 17.28 13.50
CA TYR A 347 -2.71 18.31 14.37
C TYR A 347 -2.44 19.75 13.94
N PHE A 348 -1.41 20.00 13.13
CA PHE A 348 -0.97 21.35 12.76
C PHE A 348 -1.15 21.67 11.27
N ASN A 349 -1.78 20.77 10.51
CA ASN A 349 -1.90 20.90 9.05
C ASN A 349 -0.53 21.07 8.35
N ASN A 350 0.54 20.49 8.92
CA ASN A 350 1.93 20.69 8.51
C ASN A 350 2.16 20.36 7.02
N SER A 351 2.94 21.21 6.36
CA SER A 351 3.43 21.06 4.98
C SER A 351 4.63 20.12 4.83
N GLU A 352 5.24 19.69 5.94
CA GLU A 352 6.44 18.84 5.95
C GLU A 352 6.25 17.64 6.89
N LYS A 353 6.90 16.52 6.55
CA LYS A 353 7.00 15.32 7.40
C LYS A 353 7.80 15.63 8.68
N THR A 354 7.75 14.77 9.68
CA THR A 354 8.65 14.78 10.84
C THR A 354 9.56 13.56 10.80
N ILE A 355 10.83 13.73 11.16
CA ILE A 355 11.83 12.66 11.27
C ILE A 355 12.19 12.55 12.76
N GLU A 356 11.77 11.45 13.40
CA GLU A 356 11.86 11.27 14.85
C GLU A 356 12.60 9.94 15.15
N PRO A 357 13.94 9.94 15.13
CA PRO A 357 14.74 8.77 15.47
C PRO A 357 14.81 8.61 17.00
N TRP A 358 14.53 7.41 17.47
CA TRP A 358 14.78 6.96 18.82
C TRP A 358 16.05 6.09 18.81
N LEU A 359 17.15 6.66 19.33
CA LEU A 359 18.38 5.91 19.58
C LEU A 359 18.12 4.97 20.75
N LEU A 360 18.43 3.69 20.59
CA LEU A 360 18.15 2.63 21.56
C LEU A 360 19.25 2.61 22.63
N HIS A 361 19.33 3.72 23.37
CA HIS A 361 20.30 4.00 24.41
C HIS A 361 19.75 5.05 25.38
N GLU A 362 20.13 4.97 26.65
CA GLU A 362 19.81 5.96 27.67
C GLU A 362 20.96 6.99 27.74
N PHE A 363 20.63 8.28 27.62
CA PHE A 363 21.58 9.38 27.72
C PHE A 363 21.29 10.20 28.98
N ASP A 364 22.33 10.58 29.72
CA ASP A 364 22.22 11.40 30.94
C ASP A 364 21.83 12.87 30.67
N GLU A 365 21.95 13.33 29.42
CA GLU A 365 21.77 14.73 29.01
C GLU A 365 21.17 14.88 27.59
N ASP A 366 20.49 16.00 27.36
CA ASP A 366 20.02 16.41 26.03
C ASP A 366 21.20 16.84 25.13
N PHE A 367 21.24 16.36 23.88
CA PHE A 367 22.30 16.65 22.90
C PHE A 367 21.83 17.48 21.68
N TYR A 368 20.97 18.47 21.90
CA TYR A 368 20.52 19.38 20.83
C TYR A 368 21.69 20.13 20.19
N GLY A 369 21.71 20.17 18.86
CA GLY A 369 22.78 20.78 18.07
C GLY A 369 23.96 19.85 17.76
N GLU A 370 24.04 18.67 18.37
CA GLU A 370 25.02 17.64 17.96
C GLU A 370 24.67 17.12 16.56
N GLU A 371 25.68 16.85 15.73
CA GLU A 371 25.48 16.34 14.37
C GLU A 371 25.13 14.85 14.43
N LEU A 372 23.95 14.51 13.91
CA LEU A 372 23.41 13.17 13.85
C LEU A 372 23.38 12.68 12.40
N ARG A 373 24.00 11.53 12.14
CA ARG A 373 24.05 10.85 10.83
C ARG A 373 23.28 9.54 10.93
N LEU A 374 22.31 9.31 10.05
CA LEU A 374 21.46 8.12 10.04
C LEU A 374 21.69 7.29 8.78
N VAL A 375 21.82 5.97 8.95
CA VAL A 375 21.81 4.97 7.88
C VAL A 375 20.60 4.07 8.10
N ILE A 376 19.57 4.25 7.27
CA ILE A 376 18.34 3.48 7.34
C ILE A 376 18.50 2.23 6.47
N VAL A 377 18.17 1.06 7.02
CA VAL A 377 18.45 -0.24 6.39
C VAL A 377 17.23 -1.16 6.30
N GLY A 378 16.13 -0.80 6.97
CA GLY A 378 14.90 -1.60 6.95
C GLY A 378 13.66 -0.81 7.34
N TYR A 379 12.51 -1.41 7.03
CA TYR A 379 11.17 -0.93 7.36
C TYR A 379 10.52 -1.87 8.36
N ILE A 380 9.75 -1.35 9.32
CA ILE A 380 9.03 -2.15 10.32
C ILE A 380 7.54 -2.21 9.99
N ARG A 381 6.91 -1.06 9.72
CA ARG A 381 5.45 -0.95 9.53
C ARG A 381 5.01 0.44 9.04
N PRO A 382 3.80 0.58 8.50
CA PRO A 382 3.18 1.88 8.24
C PRO A 382 2.91 2.70 9.51
N GLU A 383 2.61 3.98 9.30
CA GLU A 383 2.01 4.83 10.33
C GLU A 383 0.63 4.27 10.72
N GLU A 384 0.37 4.15 12.02
CA GLU A 384 -0.84 3.51 12.56
C GLU A 384 -1.55 4.45 13.53
N ASN A 385 -2.88 4.41 13.54
CA ASN A 385 -3.71 5.12 14.51
C ASN A 385 -3.99 4.23 15.72
N PHE A 386 -3.66 4.72 16.91
CA PHE A 386 -3.83 3.99 18.18
C PHE A 386 -5.02 4.52 18.97
N PRO A 387 -5.89 3.66 19.53
CA PRO A 387 -7.06 4.10 20.30
C PRO A 387 -6.70 4.65 21.68
N THR A 388 -5.51 4.35 22.21
CA THR A 388 -5.04 4.76 23.54
C THR A 388 -3.55 5.10 23.53
N LEU A 389 -3.12 5.94 24.47
CA LEU A 389 -1.71 6.31 24.64
C LEU A 389 -0.87 5.09 25.02
N GLU A 390 -1.42 4.21 25.84
CA GLU A 390 -0.82 2.97 26.29
C GLU A 390 -0.57 2.02 25.12
N SER A 391 -1.53 1.88 24.19
CA SER A 391 -1.34 1.08 22.97
C SER A 391 -0.28 1.66 22.02
N LEU A 392 -0.16 2.99 21.95
CA LEU A 392 0.89 3.65 21.17
C LEU A 392 2.27 3.38 21.79
N ILE A 393 2.44 3.62 23.10
CA ILE A 393 3.70 3.39 23.81
C ILE A 393 4.10 1.92 23.72
N ALA A 394 3.17 1.00 23.99
CA ALA A 394 3.43 -0.44 23.89
C ALA A 394 3.91 -0.85 22.48
N LYS A 395 3.35 -0.25 21.42
CA LYS A 395 3.78 -0.54 20.06
C LYS A 395 5.14 0.08 19.71
N ILE A 396 5.45 1.30 20.15
CA ILE A 396 6.79 1.88 19.95
C ILE A 396 7.86 1.04 20.67
N LEU A 397 7.59 0.58 21.89
CA LEU A 397 8.51 -0.29 22.64
C LEU A 397 8.69 -1.67 21.97
N ASP A 398 7.68 -2.17 21.26
CA ASP A 398 7.78 -3.38 20.43
C ASP A 398 8.62 -3.11 19.17
N ASP A 399 8.41 -1.98 18.48
CA ASP A 399 9.22 -1.55 17.34
C ASP A 399 10.70 -1.38 17.72
N GLY A 400 10.99 -0.87 18.93
CA GLY A 400 12.34 -0.81 19.49
C GLY A 400 12.97 -2.20 19.68
N LYS A 401 12.24 -3.16 20.25
CA LYS A 401 12.72 -4.55 20.42
C LYS A 401 12.93 -5.28 19.09
N ILE A 402 12.09 -4.97 18.09
CA ILE A 402 12.28 -5.44 16.71
C ILE A 402 13.60 -4.88 16.16
N ALA A 403 13.82 -3.57 16.28
CA ALA A 403 15.05 -2.92 15.85
C ALA A 403 16.30 -3.46 16.56
N GLU A 404 16.25 -3.70 17.87
CA GLU A 404 17.35 -4.31 18.62
C GLU A 404 17.76 -5.67 18.05
N ARG A 405 16.80 -6.59 17.89
CA ARG A 405 17.09 -7.95 17.37
C ARG A 405 17.52 -7.95 15.92
N ALA A 406 16.81 -7.21 15.07
CA ALA A 406 17.09 -7.16 13.64
C ALA A 406 18.51 -6.63 13.37
N LEU A 407 18.91 -5.53 14.02
CA LEU A 407 20.21 -4.90 13.75
C LEU A 407 21.44 -5.75 14.13
N ASP A 408 21.30 -6.82 14.93
CA ASP A 408 22.41 -7.75 15.18
C ASP A 408 22.63 -8.76 14.02
N LEU A 409 21.64 -8.97 13.16
CA LEU A 409 21.75 -9.89 12.04
C LEU A 409 22.81 -9.44 11.03
N PRO A 410 23.62 -10.33 10.43
CA PRO A 410 24.66 -9.99 9.45
C PRO A 410 24.17 -9.15 8.25
N LEU A 411 22.88 -9.27 7.90
CA LEU A 411 22.23 -8.48 6.87
C LEU A 411 22.28 -6.97 7.16
N TYR A 412 22.18 -6.59 8.44
CA TYR A 412 22.05 -5.22 8.90
C TYR A 412 23.27 -4.72 9.69
N SER A 413 23.93 -5.61 10.46
CA SER A 413 25.11 -5.24 11.27
C SER A 413 26.33 -4.83 10.45
N LYS A 414 26.41 -5.27 9.18
CA LYS A 414 27.42 -4.79 8.22
C LYS A 414 27.39 -3.27 7.98
N TYR A 415 26.26 -2.59 8.25
CA TYR A 415 26.12 -1.14 8.12
C TYR A 415 26.49 -0.35 9.38
N LYS A 416 26.77 -1.03 10.51
CA LYS A 416 27.21 -0.38 11.76
C LYS A 416 28.47 0.46 11.57
N ASP A 417 29.35 0.02 10.66
CA ASP A 417 30.64 0.63 10.42
C ASP A 417 30.67 1.57 9.19
N ASP A 418 29.51 1.86 8.58
CA ASP A 418 29.36 2.74 7.42
C ASP A 418 30.04 4.11 7.65
N SER A 419 30.76 4.60 6.64
CA SER A 419 31.53 5.84 6.74
C SER A 419 30.65 7.08 6.94
N TYR A 420 29.39 7.05 6.49
CA TYR A 420 28.44 8.13 6.71
C TYR A 420 28.16 8.37 8.20
N LEU A 421 28.19 7.33 9.04
CA LEU A 421 27.99 7.41 10.48
C LEU A 421 29.18 8.04 11.22
N LYS A 422 30.34 8.13 10.56
CA LYS A 422 31.64 8.55 11.15
C LYS A 422 32.13 9.88 10.60
N ASN A 423 31.63 10.31 9.43
CA ASN A 423 32.02 11.55 8.78
C ASN A 423 31.20 12.74 9.28
N THR A 424 31.87 13.59 10.06
CA THR A 424 31.41 14.88 10.57
C THR A 424 32.05 16.02 9.80
#